data_AF-A0A7X8URC7-F1
#
_entry.id   AF-A0A7X8URC7-F1
#
_cell.length_a   1.000
_cell.length_b   1.000
_cell.length_c   1.000
_cell.angle_alpha   90.00
_cell.angle_beta   90.00
_cell.angle_gamma   90.00
#
_symmetry.space_group_name_H-M   'P 1'
#
loop_
_entity.id
_entity.type
_entity.pdbx_description
1 polymer ?
#
loop_
_entity_poly.entity_id
_entity_poly.type
_entity_poly.pdbx_seq_one_letter_code
_entity_poly.pdbx_strand_id
1 'polypeptide(L)'
;MKPCKAPDSDSSPLETGAKLFVPGRLCLLGEHSDWAAEFGMHEGFCLVIGTDQGLSAEASIANDFTVETLVPDIKGRPTGRTRRMSCRWNDAMLRLAANDDDEFFRYCAGVAHEMYSRQGVAGGIDIRIRAMDLPLRKGVSSSAAVCILVAKAFDMVYRLGMFPHELMDVAYRGERLTGSQCGRMDQACIYGKTPVLLAFASSGQIRVEPVHPEGDIYMFFVDLAGRKDTIGILSDLRAAYPKSPSLRHALGPGNERIVRLGCSSLVRGDARELGELMIEAQNVFDCEIAPHSPVQLASPLLHEVLSMKELSPYIWGGKGVGSQGDGAAQFVARSRQDRDAAMRIITQSHPHMQCFPLTVVARERL
;
A
#
# COMPACT_ATOMS: atom_id res chain seq x y z
N MET A 1 68.50 -11.54 -9.70
CA MET A 1 67.36 -12.04 -8.92
C MET A 1 66.91 -10.94 -7.97
N LYS A 2 65.76 -10.32 -8.25
CA LYS A 2 65.07 -9.38 -7.36
C LYS A 2 63.77 -10.08 -6.90
N PRO A 3 63.37 -9.98 -5.62
CA PRO A 3 62.19 -10.70 -5.15
C PRO A 3 60.91 -10.03 -5.65
N CYS A 4 59.95 -10.87 -6.02
CA CYS A 4 58.61 -10.49 -6.46
C CYS A 4 57.82 -9.95 -5.26
N LYS A 5 57.33 -8.71 -5.32
CA LYS A 5 56.32 -8.20 -4.38
C LYS A 5 54.94 -8.69 -4.82
N ALA A 6 54.22 -9.33 -3.90
CA ALA A 6 52.82 -9.66 -4.07
C ALA A 6 51.97 -8.37 -4.21
N PRO A 7 50.86 -8.39 -4.96
CA PRO A 7 49.96 -7.25 -5.02
C PRO A 7 49.17 -7.14 -3.72
N ASP A 8 49.22 -5.95 -3.11
CA ASP A 8 48.39 -5.58 -1.96
C ASP A 8 46.90 -5.67 -2.35
N SER A 9 46.15 -6.42 -1.55
CA SER A 9 44.70 -6.50 -1.59
C SER A 9 44.10 -5.22 -1.05
N ASP A 10 43.80 -4.28 -1.93
CA ASP A 10 43.05 -3.08 -1.59
C ASP A 10 41.54 -3.43 -1.54
N SER A 11 41.13 -4.10 -0.45
CA SER A 11 39.73 -4.29 -0.12
C SER A 11 39.26 -3.10 0.72
N SER A 12 38.88 -2.01 0.07
CA SER A 12 38.04 -1.00 0.69
C SER A 12 36.68 -1.65 1.04
N PRO A 13 36.21 -1.63 2.29
CA PRO A 13 34.83 -2.01 2.56
C PRO A 13 33.91 -0.99 1.88
N LEU A 14 32.95 -1.48 1.10
CA LEU A 14 31.88 -0.73 0.47
C LEU A 14 30.98 -0.08 1.55
N GLU A 15 31.43 1.01 2.17
CA GLU A 15 30.63 1.84 3.08
C GLU A 15 29.76 2.84 2.31
N THR A 16 28.83 2.33 1.50
CA THR A 16 27.72 3.14 1.02
C THR A 16 26.46 2.29 1.08
N GLY A 17 25.69 2.48 2.15
CA GLY A 17 24.41 1.79 2.32
C GLY A 17 23.47 2.03 1.14
N ALA A 18 22.69 1.02 0.80
CA ALA A 18 21.67 1.09 -0.24
C ALA A 18 20.58 2.09 0.19
N LYS A 19 20.35 3.13 -0.62
CA LYS A 19 19.23 4.05 -0.44
C LYS A 19 18.01 3.49 -1.16
N LEU A 20 16.88 3.41 -0.47
CA LEU A 20 15.64 2.90 -1.03
C LEU A 20 14.45 3.78 -0.67
N PHE A 21 13.52 3.86 -1.63
CA PHE A 21 12.20 4.43 -1.45
C PHE A 21 11.14 3.35 -1.74
N VAL A 22 10.12 3.32 -0.90
CA VAL A 22 8.91 2.49 -1.08
C VAL A 22 7.70 3.38 -0.86
N PRO A 23 6.86 3.60 -1.88
CA PRO A 23 5.66 4.41 -1.72
C PRO A 23 4.59 3.66 -0.92
N GLY A 24 3.60 4.38 -0.43
CA GLY A 24 2.30 3.76 -0.17
C GLY A 24 1.65 3.29 -1.47
N ARG A 25 0.47 2.68 -1.37
CA ARG A 25 -0.40 2.47 -2.54
C ARG A 25 -1.57 3.45 -2.54
N LEU A 26 -2.38 3.46 -3.59
CA LEU A 26 -3.78 3.84 -3.73
C LEU A 26 -4.55 2.71 -4.43
N CYS A 27 -5.65 2.22 -3.86
CA CYS A 27 -6.57 1.32 -4.54
C CYS A 27 -7.53 2.23 -5.29
N LEU A 28 -7.40 2.28 -6.61
CA LEU A 28 -8.26 3.09 -7.44
C LEU A 28 -9.66 2.47 -7.48
N LEU A 29 -9.73 1.15 -7.68
CA LEU A 29 -10.98 0.38 -7.72
C LEU A 29 -10.73 -1.07 -7.25
N GLY A 30 -11.72 -1.65 -6.60
CA GLY A 30 -11.76 -3.09 -6.29
C GLY A 30 -11.33 -3.51 -4.90
N GLU A 31 -11.58 -2.64 -3.92
CA GLU A 31 -11.36 -2.96 -2.51
C GLU A 31 -11.99 -4.30 -2.11
N HIS A 32 -11.34 -5.00 -1.18
CA HIS A 32 -11.80 -6.25 -0.57
C HIS A 32 -11.87 -7.49 -1.48
N SER A 33 -11.74 -7.33 -2.80
CA SER A 33 -11.82 -8.46 -3.72
C SER A 33 -10.63 -9.42 -3.60
N ASP A 34 -9.48 -8.93 -3.13
CA ASP A 34 -8.25 -9.70 -2.95
C ASP A 34 -8.41 -10.82 -1.91
N TRP A 35 -9.00 -10.51 -0.76
CA TRP A 35 -9.28 -11.51 0.25
C TRP A 35 -10.57 -12.30 -0.03
N ALA A 36 -11.53 -11.71 -0.76
CA ALA A 36 -12.74 -12.41 -1.17
C ALA A 36 -12.44 -13.59 -2.11
N ALA A 37 -11.43 -13.44 -2.97
CA ALA A 37 -10.95 -14.51 -3.85
C ALA A 37 -10.47 -15.76 -3.09
N GLU A 38 -10.00 -15.62 -1.84
CA GLU A 38 -9.55 -16.75 -1.01
C GLU A 38 -10.68 -17.75 -0.69
N PHE A 39 -11.95 -17.31 -0.76
CA PHE A 39 -13.11 -18.19 -0.57
C PHE A 39 -13.39 -19.08 -1.79
N GLY A 40 -12.71 -18.86 -2.91
CA GLY A 40 -12.78 -19.70 -4.11
C GLY A 40 -14.09 -19.62 -4.90
N MET A 41 -14.95 -18.64 -4.61
CA MET A 41 -16.26 -18.48 -5.27
C MET A 41 -16.17 -17.65 -6.56
N HIS A 42 -15.33 -16.61 -6.55
CA HIS A 42 -15.06 -15.72 -7.68
C HIS A 42 -13.59 -15.32 -7.66
N GLU A 43 -13.04 -14.93 -8.81
CA GLU A 43 -11.75 -14.25 -8.87
C GLU A 43 -11.88 -12.83 -8.31
N GLY A 44 -10.80 -12.32 -7.72
CA GLY A 44 -10.70 -10.95 -7.23
C GLY A 44 -9.99 -10.05 -8.24
N PHE A 45 -10.36 -8.78 -8.29
CA PHE A 45 -9.74 -7.80 -9.19
C PHE A 45 -9.53 -6.47 -8.48
N CYS A 46 -8.31 -5.98 -8.46
CA CYS A 46 -7.97 -4.66 -7.93
C CYS A 46 -7.18 -3.85 -8.95
N LEU A 47 -7.49 -2.57 -9.11
CA LEU A 47 -6.67 -1.61 -9.83
C LEU A 47 -5.99 -0.69 -8.81
N VAL A 48 -4.67 -0.71 -8.75
CA VAL A 48 -3.90 0.01 -7.73
C VAL A 48 -2.75 0.82 -8.34
N ILE A 49 -2.25 1.82 -7.62
CA ILE A 49 -1.09 2.64 -8.00
C ILE A 49 -0.30 3.02 -6.74
N GLY A 50 0.99 3.34 -6.83
CA GLY A 50 1.78 3.92 -5.75
C GLY A 50 1.50 5.41 -5.49
N THR A 51 1.57 5.84 -4.24
CA THR A 51 1.51 7.27 -3.86
C THR A 51 2.83 8.00 -4.12
N ASP A 52 2.82 9.33 -4.05
CA ASP A 52 4.07 10.12 -4.00
C ASP A 52 4.74 10.02 -2.63
N GLN A 53 3.92 9.80 -1.59
CA GLN A 53 4.35 9.63 -0.22
C GLN A 53 4.76 8.18 0.03
N GLY A 54 5.71 7.97 0.94
CA GLY A 54 6.26 6.66 1.24
C GLY A 54 7.27 6.65 2.37
N LEU A 55 8.15 5.67 2.30
CA LEU A 55 9.23 5.40 3.24
C LEU A 55 10.55 5.58 2.52
N SER A 56 11.41 6.44 3.06
CA SER A 56 12.81 6.57 2.62
C SER A 56 13.71 5.93 3.65
N ALA A 57 14.56 5.00 3.23
CA ALA A 57 15.47 4.31 4.12
C ALA A 57 16.87 4.13 3.54
N GLU A 58 17.80 3.82 4.44
CA GLU A 58 19.15 3.35 4.13
C GLU A 58 19.32 1.96 4.72
N ALA A 59 19.92 1.05 3.97
CA ALA A 59 20.17 -0.32 4.41
C ALA A 59 21.64 -0.75 4.18
N SER A 60 22.17 -1.55 5.10
CA SER A 60 23.53 -2.09 5.00
C SER A 60 23.62 -3.51 5.57
N ILE A 61 24.65 -4.26 5.15
CA ILE A 61 24.94 -5.60 5.70
C ILE A 61 25.23 -5.46 7.20
N ALA A 62 24.68 -6.37 7.99
CA ALA A 62 24.97 -6.48 9.42
C ALA A 62 24.97 -7.95 9.87
N ASN A 63 25.50 -8.22 11.06
CA ASN A 63 25.43 -9.57 11.64
C ASN A 63 24.01 -9.89 12.14
N ASP A 64 23.35 -8.90 12.73
CA ASP A 64 22.00 -8.99 13.30
C ASP A 64 20.99 -8.21 12.46
N PHE A 65 19.70 -8.46 12.69
CA PHE A 65 18.63 -7.69 12.06
C PHE A 65 18.26 -6.48 12.93
N THR A 66 18.42 -5.28 12.39
CA THR A 66 18.06 -4.03 13.07
C THR A 66 17.16 -3.20 12.17
N VAL A 67 16.11 -2.62 12.77
CA VAL A 67 15.30 -1.58 12.13
C VAL A 67 15.18 -0.40 13.09
N GLU A 68 15.51 0.78 12.58
CA GLU A 68 15.37 2.05 13.28
C GLU A 68 14.50 3.01 12.47
N THR A 69 13.60 3.73 13.14
CA THR A 69 12.80 4.81 12.53
C THR A 69 12.74 6.01 13.46
N LEU A 70 12.58 7.20 12.88
CA LEU A 70 12.13 8.37 13.63
C LEU A 70 10.66 8.20 14.03
N VAL A 71 10.32 8.58 15.26
CA VAL A 71 8.95 8.59 15.77
C VAL A 71 8.24 9.81 15.18
N PRO A 72 7.14 9.64 14.42
CA PRO A 72 6.37 10.75 13.90
C PRO A 72 5.50 11.40 15.00
N ASP A 73 5.20 12.69 14.84
CA ASP A 73 4.19 13.41 15.61
C ASP A 73 2.78 13.04 15.12
N ILE A 74 1.74 13.63 15.72
CA ILE A 74 0.34 13.36 15.33
C ILE A 74 0.02 13.76 13.88
N LYS A 75 0.86 14.59 13.25
CA LYS A 75 0.76 15.01 11.85
C LYS A 75 1.76 14.30 10.95
N GLY A 76 2.44 13.25 11.42
CA GLY A 76 3.41 12.49 10.64
C GLY A 76 4.83 13.09 10.60
N ARG A 77 5.11 14.20 11.31
CA ARG A 77 6.42 14.89 11.23
C ARG A 77 7.42 14.29 12.21
N PRO A 78 8.72 14.17 11.87
CA PRO A 78 9.70 13.58 12.76
C PRO A 78 9.84 14.35 14.09
N THR A 79 9.76 13.65 15.21
CA THR A 79 9.90 14.24 16.57
C THR A 79 11.34 14.30 17.06
N GLY A 80 12.31 13.84 16.26
CA GLY A 80 13.71 13.67 16.66
C GLY A 80 13.97 12.49 17.59
N ARG A 81 12.92 11.85 18.15
CA ARG A 81 13.03 10.59 18.88
C ARG A 81 13.15 9.43 17.90
N THR A 82 14.00 8.46 18.21
CA THR A 82 14.09 7.20 17.46
C THR A 82 13.37 6.07 18.19
N ARG A 83 12.84 5.13 17.42
CA ARG A 83 12.44 3.81 17.89
C ARG A 83 13.26 2.79 17.12
N ARG A 84 13.82 1.81 17.82
CA ARG A 84 14.69 0.79 17.25
C ARG A 84 14.31 -0.59 17.76
N MET A 85 14.32 -1.58 16.87
CA MET A 85 14.41 -2.99 17.23
C MET A 85 15.79 -3.54 16.82
N SER A 86 16.28 -4.51 17.58
CA SER A 86 17.43 -5.33 17.21
C SER A 86 17.11 -6.77 17.57
N CYS A 87 17.23 -7.67 16.60
CA CYS A 87 17.00 -9.09 16.76
C CYS A 87 18.20 -9.84 16.23
N ARG A 88 18.68 -10.84 16.99
CA ARG A 88 19.75 -11.70 16.52
C ARG A 88 19.33 -12.37 15.22
N TRP A 89 20.23 -12.44 14.23
CA TRP A 89 19.93 -13.14 12.98
C TRP A 89 19.83 -14.66 13.19
N ASN A 90 18.65 -15.09 13.62
CA ASN A 90 18.33 -16.45 14.01
C ASN A 90 16.84 -16.70 13.77
N ASP A 91 16.53 -17.81 13.10
CA ASP A 91 15.16 -18.22 12.72
C ASP A 91 14.15 -18.11 13.88
N ALA A 92 14.43 -18.78 15.00
CA ALA A 92 13.51 -18.81 16.14
C ALA A 92 13.31 -17.43 16.79
N MET A 93 14.36 -16.61 16.85
CA MET A 93 14.29 -15.26 17.42
C MET A 93 13.50 -14.30 16.51
N LEU A 94 13.72 -14.37 15.19
CA LEU A 94 12.94 -13.59 14.22
C LEU A 94 11.46 -13.97 14.27
N ARG A 95 11.16 -15.28 14.35
CA ARG A 95 9.81 -15.78 14.51
C ARG A 95 9.15 -15.31 15.80
N LEU A 96 9.88 -15.34 16.92
CA LEU A 96 9.37 -14.86 18.20
C LEU A 96 9.01 -13.37 18.12
N ALA A 97 9.91 -12.54 17.58
CA ALA A 97 9.67 -11.11 17.40
C ALA A 97 8.52 -10.81 16.43
N ALA A 98 8.28 -11.65 15.43
CA ALA A 98 7.15 -11.49 14.50
C ALA A 98 5.78 -11.79 15.15
N ASN A 99 5.76 -12.62 16.19
CA ASN A 99 4.55 -13.01 16.92
C ASN A 99 4.30 -12.17 18.18
N ASP A 100 5.15 -11.18 18.46
CA ASP A 100 4.98 -10.28 19.59
C ASP A 100 4.00 -9.15 19.22
N ASP A 101 2.82 -9.14 19.84
CA ASP A 101 1.78 -8.12 19.64
C ASP A 101 2.19 -6.73 20.15
N ASP A 102 3.14 -6.66 21.10
CA ASP A 102 3.67 -5.41 21.66
C ASP A 102 4.84 -4.85 20.83
N GLU A 103 5.42 -5.66 19.93
CA GLU A 103 6.50 -5.24 19.05
C GLU A 103 5.98 -4.46 17.84
N PHE A 104 6.33 -3.18 17.80
CA PHE A 104 5.92 -2.27 16.72
C PHE A 104 6.48 -2.64 15.36
N PHE A 105 7.66 -3.25 15.34
CA PHE A 105 8.32 -3.68 14.12
C PHE A 105 8.11 -5.17 13.83
N ARG A 106 7.10 -5.82 14.42
CA ARG A 106 6.82 -7.26 14.20
C ARG A 106 6.67 -7.64 12.72
N TYR A 107 6.11 -6.74 11.91
CA TYR A 107 6.01 -6.89 10.46
C TYR A 107 7.40 -7.00 9.80
N CYS A 108 8.35 -6.19 10.26
CA CYS A 108 9.73 -6.24 9.80
C CYS A 108 10.38 -7.58 10.17
N ALA A 109 10.18 -8.05 11.40
CA ALA A 109 10.68 -9.34 11.86
C ALA A 109 10.07 -10.51 11.07
N GLY A 110 8.79 -10.44 10.73
CA GLY A 110 8.12 -11.43 9.90
C GLY A 110 8.73 -11.53 8.50
N VAL A 111 9.00 -10.40 7.85
CA VAL A 111 9.68 -10.40 6.53
C VAL A 111 11.13 -10.87 6.64
N ALA A 112 11.84 -10.46 7.69
CA ALA A 112 13.19 -10.91 7.97
C ALA A 112 13.26 -12.44 8.18
N HIS A 113 12.27 -13.03 8.87
CA HIS A 113 12.11 -14.48 9.00
C HIS A 113 11.94 -15.16 7.63
N GLU A 114 11.09 -14.63 6.75
CA GLU A 114 10.94 -15.18 5.40
C GLU A 114 12.23 -15.07 4.57
N MET A 115 13.04 -14.03 4.79
CA MET A 115 14.34 -13.86 4.13
C MET A 115 15.45 -14.73 4.73
N TYR A 116 15.33 -15.16 5.99
CA TYR A 116 16.33 -15.99 6.67
C TYR A 116 16.65 -17.28 5.91
N SER A 117 15.63 -17.93 5.35
CA SER A 117 15.78 -19.20 4.64
C SER A 117 16.08 -19.02 3.14
N ARG A 118 16.22 -17.78 2.64
CA ARG A 118 16.40 -17.52 1.22
C ARG A 118 17.85 -17.69 0.80
N GLN A 119 18.07 -18.44 -0.28
CA GLN A 119 19.40 -18.60 -0.88
C GLN A 119 20.00 -17.23 -1.23
N GLY A 120 21.27 -17.02 -0.87
CA GLY A 120 22.01 -15.78 -1.11
C GLY A 120 21.98 -14.78 0.05
N VAL A 121 21.14 -14.99 1.07
CA VAL A 121 21.14 -14.19 2.30
C VAL A 121 22.12 -14.79 3.30
N ALA A 122 23.21 -14.07 3.61
CA ALA A 122 24.30 -14.58 4.46
C ALA A 122 24.25 -14.10 5.92
N GLY A 123 23.41 -13.10 6.23
CA GLY A 123 23.35 -12.47 7.55
C GLY A 123 22.17 -11.50 7.68
N GLY A 124 22.14 -10.77 8.80
CA GLY A 124 21.17 -9.71 9.02
C GLY A 124 21.44 -8.45 8.19
N ILE A 125 20.67 -7.40 8.45
CA ILE A 125 20.83 -6.07 7.87
C ILE A 125 20.48 -4.99 8.91
N ASP A 126 21.11 -3.83 8.78
CA ASP A 126 20.74 -2.60 9.49
C ASP A 126 19.90 -1.73 8.55
N ILE A 127 18.64 -1.46 8.91
CA ILE A 127 17.73 -0.57 8.17
C ILE A 127 17.45 0.67 8.99
N ARG A 128 17.67 1.85 8.40
CA ARG A 128 17.33 3.14 9.00
C ARG A 128 16.30 3.86 8.14
N ILE A 129 15.07 3.93 8.62
CA ILE A 129 13.98 4.69 8.01
C ILE A 129 14.17 6.18 8.37
N ARG A 130 14.59 6.97 7.38
CA ARG A 130 14.96 8.38 7.53
C ARG A 130 13.77 9.32 7.42
N ALA A 131 12.78 8.96 6.60
CA ALA A 131 11.58 9.76 6.40
C ALA A 131 10.36 8.86 6.16
N MET A 132 9.22 9.33 6.63
CA MET A 132 7.91 8.71 6.48
C MET A 132 6.89 9.84 6.33
N ASP A 133 6.46 10.10 5.11
CA ASP A 133 5.43 11.10 4.79
C ASP A 133 4.08 10.45 4.40
N LEU A 134 3.97 9.13 4.60
CA LEU A 134 2.76 8.36 4.39
C LEU A 134 1.77 8.54 5.57
N PRO A 135 0.48 8.84 5.32
CA PRO A 135 -0.51 8.93 6.40
C PRO A 135 -0.77 7.56 7.04
N LEU A 136 -0.34 7.39 8.28
CA LEU A 136 -0.38 6.09 8.97
C LEU A 136 -1.81 5.63 9.30
N ARG A 137 -2.10 4.34 9.04
CA ARG A 137 -3.36 3.65 9.44
C ARG A 137 -4.65 4.18 8.79
N LYS A 138 -4.55 4.82 7.63
CA LYS A 138 -5.71 5.42 6.92
C LYS A 138 -6.07 4.76 5.59
N GLY A 139 -5.67 3.51 5.39
CA GLY A 139 -5.95 2.78 4.15
C GLY A 139 -4.97 3.06 3.02
N VAL A 140 -3.78 3.60 3.32
CA VAL A 140 -2.63 3.74 2.39
C VAL A 140 -1.54 2.68 2.56
N SER A 141 -1.89 1.58 3.23
CA SER A 141 -1.09 0.36 3.37
C SER A 141 0.31 0.55 3.93
N SER A 142 0.36 1.26 5.06
CA SER A 142 1.59 1.52 5.80
C SER A 142 2.32 0.25 6.25
N SER A 143 1.60 -0.82 6.63
CA SER A 143 2.22 -2.11 7.00
C SER A 143 2.89 -2.77 5.80
N ALA A 144 2.19 -2.89 4.67
CA ALA A 144 2.74 -3.47 3.46
C ALA A 144 3.91 -2.67 2.89
N ALA A 145 3.88 -1.34 2.96
CA ALA A 145 5.02 -0.50 2.56
C ALA A 145 6.27 -0.81 3.41
N VAL A 146 6.11 -1.01 4.72
CA VAL A 146 7.21 -1.44 5.60
C VAL A 146 7.68 -2.86 5.27
N CYS A 147 6.77 -3.81 5.01
CA CYS A 147 7.13 -5.17 4.62
C CYS A 147 7.93 -5.19 3.32
N ILE A 148 7.48 -4.45 2.30
CA ILE A 148 8.17 -4.29 1.02
C ILE A 148 9.52 -3.58 1.19
N LEU A 149 9.61 -2.57 2.06
CA LEU A 149 10.88 -1.91 2.40
C LEU A 149 11.91 -2.93 2.90
N VAL A 150 11.54 -3.80 3.82
CA VAL A 150 12.44 -4.82 4.37
C VAL A 150 12.86 -5.82 3.29
N ALA A 151 11.90 -6.36 2.52
CA ALA A 151 12.20 -7.31 1.44
C ALA A 151 13.15 -6.69 0.38
N LYS A 152 12.87 -5.46 -0.04
CA LYS A 152 13.68 -4.70 -1.00
C LYS A 152 15.06 -4.36 -0.45
N ALA A 153 15.17 -4.05 0.86
CA ALA A 153 16.45 -3.82 1.50
C ALA A 153 17.34 -5.06 1.45
N PHE A 154 16.81 -6.25 1.77
CA PHE A 154 17.56 -7.50 1.62
C PHE A 154 17.97 -7.77 0.17
N ASP A 155 17.04 -7.61 -0.79
CA ASP A 155 17.33 -7.81 -2.22
C ASP A 155 18.47 -6.90 -2.71
N MET A 156 18.44 -5.62 -2.36
CA MET A 156 19.48 -4.65 -2.75
C MET A 156 20.83 -4.91 -2.07
N VAL A 157 20.81 -5.18 -0.76
CA VAL A 157 22.03 -5.35 0.04
C VAL A 157 22.76 -6.63 -0.33
N TYR A 158 22.03 -7.73 -0.55
CA TYR A 158 22.59 -9.02 -0.95
C TYR A 158 22.61 -9.25 -2.47
N ARG A 159 22.09 -8.30 -3.26
CA ARG A 159 22.01 -8.36 -4.74
C ARG A 159 21.33 -9.65 -5.23
N LEU A 160 20.18 -9.97 -4.64
CA LEU A 160 19.48 -11.24 -4.88
C LEU A 160 18.82 -11.29 -6.27
N GLY A 161 18.51 -10.13 -6.87
CA GLY A 161 17.94 -10.04 -8.20
C GLY A 161 16.48 -10.50 -8.26
N MET A 162 15.73 -10.30 -7.16
CA MET A 162 14.35 -10.75 -7.04
C MET A 162 13.43 -9.98 -7.98
N PHE A 163 12.49 -10.69 -8.60
CA PHE A 163 11.42 -10.05 -9.35
C PHE A 163 10.41 -9.39 -8.40
N PRO A 164 9.69 -8.33 -8.83
CA PRO A 164 8.72 -7.62 -7.98
C PRO A 164 7.66 -8.54 -7.34
N HIS A 165 7.16 -9.54 -8.07
CA HIS A 165 6.18 -10.49 -7.54
C HIS A 165 6.76 -11.40 -6.45
N GLU A 166 8.06 -11.72 -6.48
CA GLU A 166 8.72 -12.48 -5.41
C GLU A 166 8.86 -11.63 -4.14
N LEU A 167 9.19 -10.34 -4.30
CA LEU A 167 9.23 -9.39 -3.18
C LEU A 167 7.85 -9.22 -2.54
N MET A 168 6.79 -9.14 -3.36
CA MET A 168 5.41 -9.14 -2.87
C MET A 168 5.06 -10.39 -2.08
N ASP A 169 5.42 -11.57 -2.59
CA ASP A 169 5.09 -12.83 -1.93
C ASP A 169 5.81 -12.97 -0.58
N VAL A 170 7.10 -12.62 -0.50
CA VAL A 170 7.87 -12.57 0.75
C VAL A 170 7.26 -11.58 1.73
N ALA A 171 6.96 -10.35 1.28
CA ALA A 171 6.38 -9.32 2.13
C ALA A 171 5.01 -9.75 2.68
N TYR A 172 4.17 -10.37 1.83
CA TYR A 172 2.86 -10.88 2.22
C TYR A 172 2.97 -12.02 3.23
N ARG A 173 3.85 -13.00 3.00
CA ARG A 173 4.06 -14.11 3.95
C ARG A 173 4.56 -13.61 5.30
N GLY A 174 5.52 -12.68 5.29
CA GLY A 174 6.03 -12.05 6.49
C GLY A 174 4.95 -11.29 7.26
N GLU A 175 4.08 -10.55 6.57
CA GLU A 175 2.94 -9.86 7.20
C GLU A 175 1.90 -10.82 7.78
N ARG A 176 1.63 -11.94 7.10
CA ARG A 176 0.70 -12.97 7.61
C ARG A 176 1.21 -13.70 8.84
N LEU A 177 2.53 -13.79 9.02
CA LEU A 177 3.11 -14.38 10.21
C LEU A 177 2.71 -13.62 11.49
N THR A 178 2.38 -12.32 11.39
CA THR A 178 1.98 -11.48 12.53
C THR A 178 0.47 -11.54 12.82
N GLY A 179 -0.27 -12.48 12.22
CA GLY A 179 -1.72 -12.60 12.35
C GLY A 179 -2.54 -11.57 11.55
N SER A 180 -1.92 -10.84 10.62
CA SER A 180 -2.63 -9.89 9.74
C SER A 180 -3.68 -10.60 8.88
N GLN A 181 -4.86 -9.99 8.77
CA GLN A 181 -5.96 -10.44 7.90
C GLN A 181 -6.04 -9.65 6.58
N CYS A 182 -5.08 -8.75 6.32
CA CYS A 182 -5.01 -8.06 5.04
C CYS A 182 -4.78 -9.05 3.90
N GLY A 183 -5.39 -8.77 2.75
CA GLY A 183 -5.13 -9.56 1.55
C GLY A 183 -3.82 -9.17 0.87
N ARG A 184 -3.66 -9.66 -0.36
CA ARG A 184 -2.41 -9.58 -1.15
C ARG A 184 -2.28 -8.30 -1.97
N MET A 185 -3.31 -7.44 -1.98
CA MET A 185 -3.31 -6.22 -2.79
C MET A 185 -2.24 -5.22 -2.33
N ASP A 186 -2.04 -5.10 -1.02
CA ASP A 186 -1.29 -3.99 -0.42
C ASP A 186 0.20 -3.99 -0.77
N GLN A 187 0.78 -5.17 -1.00
CA GLN A 187 2.19 -5.34 -1.37
C GLN A 187 2.49 -4.82 -2.78
N ALA A 188 1.47 -4.56 -3.61
CA ALA A 188 1.64 -4.00 -4.95
C ALA A 188 2.21 -2.57 -4.96
N CYS A 189 2.37 -1.92 -3.79
CA CYS A 189 3.14 -0.69 -3.67
C CYS A 189 4.58 -0.78 -4.23
N ILE A 190 5.14 -2.00 -4.39
CA ILE A 190 6.43 -2.21 -5.06
C ILE A 190 6.48 -1.66 -6.50
N TYR A 191 5.34 -1.62 -7.21
CA TYR A 191 5.26 -1.14 -8.59
C TYR A 191 5.33 0.39 -8.72
N GLY A 192 5.32 1.10 -7.60
CA GLY A 192 5.45 2.54 -7.56
C GLY A 192 4.39 3.24 -8.42
N LYS A 193 4.82 4.19 -9.25
CA LYS A 193 3.90 5.06 -10.01
C LYS A 193 3.21 4.40 -11.20
N THR A 194 3.55 3.16 -11.52
CA THR A 194 2.86 2.40 -12.55
C THR A 194 1.56 1.85 -11.98
N PRO A 195 0.37 2.24 -12.49
CA PRO A 195 -0.86 1.57 -12.11
C PRO A 195 -0.78 0.09 -12.53
N VAL A 196 -1.30 -0.80 -11.70
CA VAL A 196 -1.33 -2.24 -11.97
C VAL A 196 -2.72 -2.80 -11.73
N LEU A 197 -3.20 -3.61 -12.67
CA LEU A 197 -4.32 -4.51 -12.49
C LEU A 197 -3.79 -5.79 -11.81
N LEU A 198 -4.38 -6.12 -10.67
CA LEU A 198 -4.16 -7.36 -9.95
C LEU A 198 -5.39 -8.25 -10.16
N ALA A 199 -5.16 -9.48 -10.59
CA ALA A 199 -6.18 -10.53 -10.61
C ALA A 199 -5.78 -11.63 -9.62
N PHE A 200 -6.69 -11.95 -8.70
CA PHE A 200 -6.50 -12.95 -7.65
C PHE A 200 -7.31 -14.20 -8.01
N ALA A 201 -6.60 -15.26 -8.38
CA ALA A 201 -7.23 -16.54 -8.66
C ALA A 201 -7.63 -17.25 -7.35
N SER A 202 -8.65 -18.11 -7.42
CA SER A 202 -9.06 -18.98 -6.31
C SER A 202 -7.95 -19.94 -5.85
N SER A 203 -6.97 -20.22 -6.71
CA SER A 203 -5.77 -21.01 -6.40
C SER A 203 -4.74 -20.26 -5.53
N GLY A 204 -4.97 -18.97 -5.25
CA GLY A 204 -4.05 -18.08 -4.55
C GLY A 204 -2.99 -17.46 -5.47
N GLN A 205 -2.95 -17.81 -6.75
CA GLN A 205 -2.07 -17.15 -7.72
C GLN A 205 -2.51 -15.70 -7.96
N ILE A 206 -1.53 -14.81 -8.11
CA ILE A 206 -1.75 -13.41 -8.46
C ILE A 206 -1.20 -13.19 -9.86
N ARG A 207 -2.03 -12.65 -10.75
CA ARG A 207 -1.58 -12.11 -12.03
C ARG A 207 -1.50 -10.59 -11.90
N VAL A 208 -0.38 -10.04 -12.37
CA VAL A 208 -0.13 -8.59 -12.32
C VAL A 208 0.03 -8.08 -13.74
N GLU A 209 -0.72 -7.05 -14.08
CA GLU A 209 -0.69 -6.40 -15.39
C GLU A 209 -0.46 -4.90 -15.22
N PRO A 210 0.71 -4.37 -15.62
CA PRO A 210 0.93 -2.94 -15.71
C PRO A 210 -0.08 -2.28 -16.66
N VAL A 211 -0.65 -1.16 -16.23
CA VAL A 211 -1.55 -0.33 -17.02
C VAL A 211 -0.81 0.95 -17.38
N HIS A 212 -0.80 1.29 -18.67
CA HIS A 212 -0.06 2.42 -19.20
C HIS A 212 -1.01 3.49 -19.75
N PRO A 213 -1.23 4.59 -19.02
CA PRO A 213 -2.12 5.66 -19.45
C PRO A 213 -1.59 6.42 -20.67
N GLU A 214 -2.48 6.82 -21.58
CA GLU A 214 -2.15 7.73 -22.71
C GLU A 214 -2.12 9.21 -22.31
N GLY A 215 -2.74 9.57 -21.17
CA GLY A 215 -2.84 10.93 -20.66
C GLY A 215 -2.72 10.99 -19.14
N ASP A 216 -2.29 12.14 -18.63
CA ASP A 216 -2.20 12.39 -17.20
C ASP A 216 -3.59 12.46 -16.57
N ILE A 217 -3.77 11.78 -15.43
CA ILE A 217 -4.98 11.88 -14.62
C ILE A 217 -4.60 12.47 -13.26
N TYR A 218 -5.17 13.65 -12.98
CA TYR A 218 -4.92 14.39 -11.76
C TYR A 218 -5.87 13.94 -10.67
N MET A 219 -5.32 13.50 -9.54
CA MET A 219 -6.10 12.94 -8.44
C MET A 219 -5.61 13.53 -7.12
N PHE A 220 -6.39 13.35 -6.07
CA PHE A 220 -5.91 13.58 -4.72
C PHE A 220 -6.61 12.63 -3.77
N PHE A 221 -6.01 12.42 -2.61
CA PHE A 221 -6.64 11.68 -1.52
C PHE A 221 -6.57 12.49 -0.23
N VAL A 222 -7.48 12.19 0.67
CA VAL A 222 -7.73 12.96 1.89
C VAL A 222 -7.70 12.01 3.07
N ASP A 223 -6.84 12.27 4.06
CA ASP A 223 -7.02 11.71 5.40
C ASP A 223 -8.18 12.47 6.07
N LEU A 224 -9.28 11.75 6.31
CA LEU A 224 -10.51 12.32 6.86
C LEU A 224 -10.39 12.67 8.35
N ALA A 225 -9.25 12.36 8.98
CA ALA A 225 -9.00 12.54 10.41
C ALA A 225 -10.00 11.79 11.33
N GLY A 226 -10.79 10.87 10.76
CA GLY A 226 -11.73 10.03 11.49
C GLY A 226 -11.10 8.78 12.07
N ARG A 227 -11.94 7.88 12.58
CA ARG A 227 -11.51 6.60 13.17
C ARG A 227 -12.33 5.47 12.58
N LYS A 228 -11.69 4.32 12.43
CA LYS A 228 -12.30 3.06 12.04
C LYS A 228 -11.54 1.89 12.64
N ASP A 229 -12.26 0.82 12.94
CA ASP A 229 -11.68 -0.47 13.28
C ASP A 229 -11.57 -1.32 12.00
N THR A 230 -10.37 -1.34 11.43
CA THR A 230 -10.10 -2.11 10.21
C THR A 230 -10.19 -3.61 10.47
N ILE A 231 -9.83 -4.07 11.66
CA ILE A 231 -9.88 -5.49 12.03
C ILE A 231 -11.35 -5.91 12.16
N GLY A 232 -12.17 -5.10 12.83
CA GLY A 232 -13.62 -5.30 12.93
C GLY A 232 -14.28 -5.36 11.55
N ILE A 233 -14.00 -4.39 10.67
CA ILE A 233 -14.53 -4.37 9.30
C ILE A 233 -14.19 -5.66 8.55
N LEU A 234 -12.91 -6.07 8.54
CA LEU A 234 -12.49 -7.28 7.83
C LEU A 234 -13.13 -8.54 8.40
N SER A 235 -13.23 -8.64 9.73
CA SER A 235 -13.89 -9.75 10.42
C SER A 235 -15.37 -9.86 10.02
N ASP A 236 -16.11 -8.76 10.08
CA ASP A 236 -17.53 -8.70 9.74
C ASP A 236 -17.78 -9.09 8.27
N LEU A 237 -17.04 -8.48 7.34
CA LEU A 237 -17.19 -8.74 5.90
C LEU A 237 -16.84 -10.18 5.54
N ARG A 238 -15.76 -10.74 6.09
CA ARG A 238 -15.37 -12.14 5.85
C ARG A 238 -16.39 -13.11 6.42
N ALA A 239 -16.98 -12.81 7.58
CA ALA A 239 -18.03 -13.64 8.19
C ALA A 239 -19.35 -13.60 7.42
N ALA A 240 -19.65 -12.48 6.76
CA ALA A 240 -20.84 -12.27 5.94
C ALA A 240 -20.71 -12.85 4.52
N TYR A 241 -19.52 -12.79 3.92
CA TYR A 241 -19.26 -13.18 2.53
C TYR A 241 -19.84 -14.53 2.09
N PRO A 242 -19.62 -15.66 2.80
CA PRO A 242 -20.16 -16.95 2.38
C PRO A 242 -21.70 -17.01 2.44
N LYS A 243 -22.34 -16.12 3.21
CA LYS A 243 -23.79 -16.12 3.48
C LYS A 243 -24.57 -15.13 2.60
N SER A 244 -23.92 -14.12 2.03
CA SER A 244 -24.56 -13.00 1.35
C SER A 244 -24.35 -13.05 -0.18
N PRO A 245 -25.37 -13.41 -0.98
CA PRO A 245 -25.27 -13.40 -2.44
C PRO A 245 -24.97 -12.01 -3.03
N SER A 246 -25.54 -10.96 -2.45
CA SER A 246 -25.28 -9.58 -2.87
C SER A 246 -23.81 -9.19 -2.66
N LEU A 247 -23.26 -9.48 -1.47
CA LEU A 247 -21.86 -9.20 -1.16
C LEU A 247 -20.91 -9.97 -2.10
N ARG A 248 -21.23 -11.23 -2.43
CA ARG A 248 -20.47 -12.01 -3.42
C ARG A 248 -20.53 -11.42 -4.81
N HIS A 249 -21.70 -10.95 -5.23
CA HIS A 249 -21.84 -10.29 -6.52
C HIS A 249 -21.06 -8.96 -6.54
N ALA A 250 -21.18 -8.16 -5.49
CA ALA A 250 -20.53 -6.87 -5.36
C ALA A 250 -18.99 -6.97 -5.38
N LEU A 251 -18.40 -7.97 -4.70
CA LEU A 251 -16.94 -8.17 -4.65
C LEU A 251 -16.39 -9.05 -5.77
N GLY A 252 -17.26 -9.79 -6.49
CA GLY A 252 -16.90 -10.67 -7.59
C GLY A 252 -17.26 -10.03 -8.96
N PRO A 253 -18.25 -10.57 -9.70
CA PRO A 253 -18.56 -10.09 -11.06
C PRO A 253 -18.90 -8.60 -11.18
N GLY A 254 -19.59 -8.03 -10.19
CA GLY A 254 -19.92 -6.60 -10.18
C GLY A 254 -18.66 -5.73 -10.08
N ASN A 255 -17.75 -6.09 -9.18
CA ASN A 255 -16.43 -5.47 -9.05
C ASN A 255 -15.58 -5.64 -10.32
N GLU A 256 -15.51 -6.85 -10.88
CA GLU A 256 -14.71 -7.13 -12.07
C GLU A 256 -15.06 -6.17 -13.22
N ARG A 257 -16.35 -5.95 -13.47
CA ARG A 257 -16.80 -5.01 -14.50
C ARG A 257 -16.25 -3.60 -14.25
N ILE A 258 -16.43 -3.07 -13.04
CA ILE A 258 -15.99 -1.72 -12.68
C ILE A 258 -14.47 -1.59 -12.84
N VAL A 259 -13.71 -2.57 -12.35
CA VAL A 259 -12.24 -2.57 -12.42
C VAL A 259 -11.75 -2.64 -13.88
N ARG A 260 -12.34 -3.48 -14.72
CA ARG A 260 -11.97 -3.58 -16.14
C ARG A 260 -12.29 -2.31 -16.93
N LEU A 261 -13.44 -1.69 -16.65
CA LEU A 261 -13.78 -0.38 -17.20
C LEU A 261 -12.79 0.69 -16.71
N GLY A 262 -12.41 0.66 -15.44
CA GLY A 262 -11.40 1.56 -14.88
C GLY A 262 -10.00 1.37 -15.48
N CYS A 263 -9.62 0.13 -15.82
CA CYS A 263 -8.38 -0.10 -16.57
C CYS A 263 -8.46 0.52 -17.97
N SER A 264 -9.61 0.36 -18.64
CA SER A 264 -9.84 0.92 -19.98
C SER A 264 -9.86 2.46 -19.97
N SER A 265 -10.41 3.07 -18.92
CA SER A 265 -10.42 4.53 -18.74
C SER A 265 -9.00 5.06 -18.51
N LEU A 266 -8.20 4.39 -17.67
CA LEU A 266 -6.79 4.74 -17.48
C LEU A 266 -6.01 4.66 -18.79
N VAL A 267 -6.12 3.56 -19.55
CA VAL A 267 -5.43 3.41 -20.84
C VAL A 267 -5.74 4.58 -21.76
N ARG A 268 -7.01 5.00 -21.87
CA ARG A 268 -7.43 6.13 -22.70
C ARG A 268 -7.11 7.51 -22.11
N GLY A 269 -6.61 7.59 -20.87
CA GLY A 269 -6.45 8.85 -20.14
C GLY A 269 -7.79 9.53 -19.80
N ASP A 270 -8.90 8.79 -19.75
CA ASP A 270 -10.23 9.33 -19.50
C ASP A 270 -10.48 9.52 -18.00
N ALA A 271 -10.04 10.68 -17.49
CA ALA A 271 -10.26 11.08 -16.10
C ALA A 271 -11.74 11.18 -15.73
N ARG A 272 -12.62 11.50 -16.69
CA ARG A 272 -14.05 11.66 -16.43
C ARG A 272 -14.68 10.31 -16.16
N GLU A 273 -14.47 9.35 -17.05
CA GLU A 273 -15.00 8.00 -16.90
C GLU A 273 -14.45 7.34 -15.62
N LEU A 274 -13.16 7.54 -15.29
CA LEU A 274 -12.60 7.05 -14.02
C LEU A 274 -13.34 7.65 -12.81
N GLY A 275 -13.63 8.95 -12.82
CA GLY A 275 -14.39 9.61 -11.75
C GLY A 275 -15.82 9.09 -11.63
N GLU A 276 -16.52 8.92 -12.75
CA GLU A 276 -17.87 8.36 -12.80
C GLU A 276 -17.90 6.90 -12.27
N LEU A 277 -16.89 6.09 -12.60
CA LEU A 277 -16.72 4.73 -12.06
C LEU A 277 -16.42 4.73 -10.56
N MET A 278 -15.71 5.74 -10.03
CA MET A 278 -15.50 5.85 -8.58
C MET A 278 -16.81 6.12 -7.84
N ILE A 279 -17.69 6.96 -8.39
CA ILE A 279 -19.04 7.20 -7.84
C ILE A 279 -19.85 5.90 -7.88
N GLU A 280 -19.82 5.18 -9.00
CA GLU A 280 -20.50 3.90 -9.13
C GLU A 280 -19.98 2.89 -8.09
N ALA A 281 -18.67 2.76 -7.95
CA ALA A 281 -18.04 1.88 -6.96
C ALA A 281 -18.43 2.23 -5.53
N GLN A 282 -18.50 3.54 -5.20
CA GLN A 282 -18.93 3.97 -3.88
C GLN A 282 -20.40 3.64 -3.61
N ASN A 283 -21.28 3.87 -4.58
CA ASN A 283 -22.70 3.54 -4.43
C ASN A 283 -22.92 2.03 -4.22
N VAL A 284 -22.21 1.19 -4.98
CA VAL A 284 -22.23 -0.27 -4.78
C VAL A 284 -21.70 -0.62 -3.38
N PHE A 285 -20.62 0.02 -2.94
CA PHE A 285 -20.08 -0.20 -1.61
C PHE A 285 -21.09 0.13 -0.51
N ASP A 286 -21.74 1.30 -0.59
CA ASP A 286 -22.68 1.77 0.42
C ASP A 286 -23.96 0.91 0.47
N CYS A 287 -24.44 0.44 -0.69
CA CYS A 287 -25.66 -0.36 -0.76
C CYS A 287 -25.43 -1.84 -0.44
N GLU A 288 -24.34 -2.43 -0.92
CA GLU A 288 -24.16 -3.90 -0.93
C GLU A 288 -23.08 -4.40 0.03
N ILE A 289 -22.17 -3.53 0.49
CA ILE A 289 -21.01 -3.93 1.33
C ILE A 289 -21.12 -3.32 2.74
N ALA A 290 -21.33 -2.01 2.84
CA ALA A 290 -21.42 -1.28 4.11
C ALA A 290 -22.45 -1.85 5.11
N PRO A 291 -23.63 -2.37 4.70
CA PRO A 291 -24.60 -2.93 5.64
C PRO A 291 -24.09 -4.14 6.42
N HIS A 292 -23.00 -4.78 5.99
CA HIS A 292 -22.41 -5.92 6.66
C HIS A 292 -21.45 -5.53 7.80
N SER A 293 -21.06 -4.25 7.94
CA SER A 293 -20.35 -3.72 9.11
C SER A 293 -20.86 -2.31 9.46
N PRO A 294 -22.15 -2.19 9.85
CA PRO A 294 -22.87 -0.92 9.85
C PRO A 294 -22.32 0.11 10.84
N VAL A 295 -21.69 -0.34 11.94
CA VAL A 295 -21.08 0.58 12.92
C VAL A 295 -19.82 1.24 12.35
N GLN A 296 -18.99 0.47 11.67
CA GLN A 296 -17.69 0.96 11.17
C GLN A 296 -17.80 1.61 9.79
N LEU A 297 -18.79 1.20 8.98
CA LEU A 297 -18.97 1.64 7.60
C LEU A 297 -20.09 2.68 7.42
N ALA A 298 -20.75 3.14 8.49
CA ALA A 298 -21.66 4.30 8.42
C ALA A 298 -20.96 5.60 7.95
N SER A 299 -19.65 5.71 8.20
CA SER A 299 -18.71 6.66 7.60
C SER A 299 -19.22 8.11 7.38
N PRO A 300 -19.73 8.80 8.42
CA PRO A 300 -20.32 10.13 8.25
C PRO A 300 -19.35 11.17 7.66
N LEU A 301 -18.07 11.15 8.03
CA LEU A 301 -17.08 12.09 7.49
C LEU A 301 -16.79 11.80 6.02
N LEU A 302 -16.74 10.51 5.64
CA LEU A 302 -16.59 10.12 4.25
C LEU A 302 -17.76 10.67 3.40
N HIS A 303 -19.00 10.43 3.82
CA HIS A 303 -20.17 10.88 3.07
C HIS A 303 -20.33 12.40 3.07
N GLU A 304 -19.95 13.07 4.16
CA GLU A 304 -19.89 14.54 4.22
C GLU A 304 -18.97 15.07 3.11
N VAL A 305 -17.71 14.61 3.05
CA VAL A 305 -16.74 15.10 2.06
C VAL A 305 -17.13 14.72 0.62
N LEU A 306 -17.62 13.50 0.39
CA LEU A 306 -18.08 13.07 -0.94
C LEU A 306 -19.28 13.86 -1.46
N SER A 307 -20.12 14.41 -0.56
CA SER A 307 -21.34 15.16 -0.91
C SER A 307 -21.17 16.69 -0.95
N MET A 308 -19.96 17.20 -0.69
CA MET A 308 -19.65 18.63 -0.76
C MET A 308 -19.93 19.20 -2.16
N LYS A 309 -20.95 20.07 -2.26
CA LYS A 309 -21.35 20.70 -3.54
C LYS A 309 -20.26 21.61 -4.09
N GLU A 310 -19.45 22.18 -3.20
CA GLU A 310 -18.32 23.06 -3.49
C GLU A 310 -17.24 22.36 -4.31
N LEU A 311 -17.15 21.03 -4.25
CA LEU A 311 -16.17 20.25 -5.02
C LEU A 311 -16.63 19.97 -6.45
N SER A 312 -17.94 19.97 -6.72
CA SER A 312 -18.52 19.57 -8.01
C SER A 312 -17.94 20.27 -9.26
N PRO A 313 -17.50 21.55 -9.22
CA PRO A 313 -16.87 22.18 -10.38
C PRO A 313 -15.45 21.66 -10.68
N TYR A 314 -14.80 21.03 -9.70
CA TYR A 314 -13.37 20.70 -9.72
C TYR A 314 -13.09 19.20 -9.90
N ILE A 315 -14.06 18.34 -9.62
CA ILE A 315 -13.92 16.88 -9.65
C ILE A 315 -14.85 16.24 -10.69
N TRP A 316 -14.47 15.03 -11.12
CA TRP A 316 -15.32 14.12 -11.88
C TRP A 316 -16.03 13.11 -10.97
N GLY A 317 -15.41 12.74 -9.85
CA GLY A 317 -15.99 11.85 -8.86
C GLY A 317 -15.00 11.45 -7.77
N GLY A 318 -15.45 10.66 -6.81
CA GLY A 318 -14.64 10.20 -5.70
C GLY A 318 -15.27 9.03 -4.95
N LYS A 319 -14.47 8.40 -4.10
CA LYS A 319 -14.85 7.25 -3.26
C LYS A 319 -13.97 7.17 -2.01
N GLY A 320 -14.36 6.40 -1.01
CA GLY A 320 -13.46 6.07 0.10
C GLY A 320 -12.38 5.06 -0.29
N VAL A 321 -11.41 4.83 0.59
CA VAL A 321 -10.15 4.15 0.26
C VAL A 321 -9.88 2.96 1.20
N GLY A 322 -9.38 1.85 0.65
CA GLY A 322 -8.90 0.70 1.43
C GLY A 322 -10.07 -0.02 2.10
N SER A 323 -10.06 -0.19 3.42
CA SER A 323 -11.21 -0.78 4.11
C SER A 323 -12.40 0.17 4.28
N GLN A 324 -12.41 1.33 3.60
CA GLN A 324 -13.45 2.37 3.70
C GLN A 324 -13.56 2.93 5.13
N GLY A 325 -14.74 3.30 5.62
CA GLY A 325 -14.89 4.01 6.90
C GLY A 325 -14.44 5.47 6.82
N ASP A 326 -14.39 6.14 7.97
CA ASP A 326 -13.84 7.51 8.10
C ASP A 326 -12.28 7.52 8.09
N GLY A 327 -11.67 6.66 7.26
CA GLY A 327 -10.24 6.57 7.08
C GLY A 327 -9.72 7.60 6.08
N ALA A 328 -10.04 7.39 4.81
CA ALA A 328 -9.61 8.26 3.74
C ALA A 328 -10.58 8.24 2.55
N ALA A 329 -10.59 9.35 1.80
CA ALA A 329 -11.30 9.50 0.53
C ALA A 329 -10.32 9.79 -0.61
N GLN A 330 -10.70 9.51 -1.84
CA GLN A 330 -9.96 9.87 -3.05
C GLN A 330 -10.89 10.46 -4.10
N PHE A 331 -10.31 11.30 -4.96
CA PHE A 331 -11.04 12.05 -5.97
C PHE A 331 -10.25 12.12 -7.27
N VAL A 332 -10.98 12.10 -8.39
CA VAL A 332 -10.44 12.43 -9.71
C VAL A 332 -10.79 13.87 -10.03
N ALA A 333 -9.76 14.71 -10.21
CA ALA A 333 -9.91 16.11 -10.55
C ALA A 333 -9.97 16.31 -12.06
N ARG A 334 -10.55 17.45 -12.48
CA ARG A 334 -10.67 17.81 -13.90
C ARG A 334 -9.35 18.26 -14.51
N SER A 335 -8.50 18.87 -13.70
CA SER A 335 -7.17 19.35 -14.07
C SER A 335 -6.28 19.42 -12.83
N ARG A 336 -4.99 19.73 -13.04
CA ARG A 336 -4.06 20.00 -11.93
C ARG A 336 -4.52 21.19 -11.09
N GLN A 337 -4.97 22.28 -11.72
CA GLN A 337 -5.44 23.46 -10.99
C GLN A 337 -6.71 23.16 -10.19
N ASP A 338 -7.61 22.36 -10.75
CA ASP A 338 -8.86 21.97 -10.09
C ASP A 338 -8.59 21.05 -8.89
N ARG A 339 -7.61 20.13 -9.00
CA ARG A 339 -7.14 19.32 -7.87
C ARG A 339 -6.69 20.24 -6.72
N ASP A 340 -5.80 21.18 -7.01
CA ASP A 340 -5.22 22.06 -6.00
C ASP A 340 -6.28 23.02 -5.42
N ALA A 341 -7.34 23.35 -6.17
CA ALA A 341 -8.50 24.09 -5.67
C ALA A 341 -9.39 23.24 -4.76
N ALA A 342 -9.74 22.02 -5.16
CA ALA A 342 -10.53 21.08 -4.37
C ALA A 342 -9.86 20.76 -3.02
N MET A 343 -8.55 20.49 -3.02
CA MET A 343 -7.79 20.24 -1.79
C MET A 343 -7.81 21.44 -0.83
N ARG A 344 -7.73 22.68 -1.36
CA ARG A 344 -7.84 23.90 -0.55
C ARG A 344 -9.23 24.06 0.06
N ILE A 345 -10.29 23.79 -0.70
CA ILE A 345 -11.68 23.84 -0.21
C ILE A 345 -11.84 22.87 0.96
N ILE A 346 -11.40 21.62 0.82
CA ILE A 346 -11.50 20.62 1.89
C ILE A 346 -10.72 21.05 3.13
N THR A 347 -9.48 21.53 2.96
CA THR A 347 -8.63 21.92 4.09
C THR A 347 -9.17 23.18 4.81
N GLN A 348 -9.86 24.07 4.10
CA GLN A 348 -10.52 25.24 4.66
C GLN A 348 -11.80 24.86 5.43
N SER A 349 -12.63 24.00 4.86
CA SER A 349 -13.87 23.53 5.51
C SER A 349 -13.60 22.55 6.67
N HIS A 350 -12.53 21.77 6.57
CA HIS A 350 -12.13 20.75 7.54
C HIS A 350 -10.64 20.89 7.90
N PRO A 351 -10.26 21.83 8.79
CA PRO A 351 -8.86 22.10 9.14
C PRO A 351 -8.08 20.93 9.76
N HIS A 352 -8.78 19.87 10.17
CA HIS A 352 -8.18 18.65 10.72
C HIS A 352 -7.83 17.61 9.66
N MET A 353 -8.42 17.71 8.46
CA MET A 353 -8.13 16.82 7.34
C MET A 353 -6.83 17.20 6.65
N GLN A 354 -6.19 16.21 6.02
CA GLN A 354 -4.98 16.44 5.22
C GLN A 354 -5.17 15.91 3.81
N CYS A 355 -4.87 16.75 2.83
CA CYS A 355 -4.97 16.39 1.42
C CYS A 355 -3.59 16.12 0.82
N PHE A 356 -3.51 15.11 -0.03
CA PHE A 356 -2.29 14.67 -0.69
C PHE A 356 -2.52 14.62 -2.20
N PRO A 357 -1.69 15.31 -3.00
CA PRO A 357 -1.81 15.23 -4.45
C PRO A 357 -1.35 13.85 -4.92
N LEU A 358 -1.99 13.38 -6.00
CA LEU A 358 -1.59 12.21 -6.75
C LEU A 358 -1.67 12.53 -8.24
N THR A 359 -0.77 11.98 -9.03
CA THR A 359 -0.88 12.04 -10.50
C THR A 359 -0.57 10.67 -11.06
N VAL A 360 -1.52 10.16 -11.84
CA VAL A 360 -1.31 9.02 -12.71
C VAL A 360 -0.68 9.59 -13.97
N VAL A 361 0.58 9.27 -14.22
CA VAL A 361 1.36 9.89 -15.29
C VAL A 361 1.16 9.10 -16.58
N ALA A 362 0.99 9.81 -17.69
CA ALA A 362 1.02 9.22 -19.02
C ALA A 362 2.34 8.48 -19.24
N ARG A 363 2.31 7.40 -20.02
CA ARG A 363 3.55 6.74 -20.44
C ARG A 363 4.41 7.76 -21.19
N GLU A 364 5.66 7.93 -20.75
CA GLU A 364 6.65 8.68 -21.54
C GLU A 364 6.70 8.05 -22.94
N ARG A 365 6.33 8.83 -23.96
CA ARG A 365 6.53 8.43 -25.35
C ARG A 365 8.04 8.44 -25.58
N LEU A 366 8.64 7.25 -25.58
CA LEU A 366 10.02 7.03 -26.00
C LEU A 366 10.24 7.49 -27.44
#